data_AF-A0A8T0ZBG8-F1
#
_entry.id   AF-A0A8T0ZBG8-F1
#
_cell.length_a   1.000
_cell.length_b   1.000
_cell.length_c   1.000
_cell.angle_alpha   90.00
_cell.angle_beta   90.00
_cell.angle_gamma   90.00
#
_symmetry.space_group_name_H-M   'P 1'
#
loop_
_entity.id
_entity.type
_entity.pdbx_description
1 polymer ?
#
loop_
_entity_poly.entity_id
_entity_poly.type
_entity_poly.pdbx_seq_one_letter_code
_entity_poly.pdbx_strand_id
1 'polypeptide(L)'
;GALGDYFGEMRVEAPGQLVIFLETFNWSLEDGTPSYHVRSCIEFHRNGRLSVSGDILVTTGSSTFTAEEIPYVGEMTLRAKRKSVEKGSARGYHAAGAPKDIPVTPWGEYGRFRLCYRKV
;
A
#
# COMPACT_ATOMS: atom_id res chain seq x y z
N GLY A 1 2.31 11.38 7.39
CA GLY A 1 2.33 12.86 7.30
C GLY A 1 0.94 13.42 7.55
N ALA A 2 0.81 14.70 7.95
CA ALA A 2 -0.44 15.33 8.44
C ALA A 2 -1.65 15.31 7.49
N LEU A 3 -1.48 14.86 6.25
CA LEU A 3 -2.53 14.72 5.23
C LEU A 3 -2.86 13.25 4.91
N GLY A 4 -2.44 12.29 5.72
CA GLY A 4 -2.66 10.86 5.50
C GLY A 4 -1.49 10.16 4.78
N ASP A 5 -1.44 8.85 4.91
CA ASP A 5 -0.45 8.00 4.24
C ASP A 5 -1.10 7.38 3.00
N TYR A 6 -1.24 8.20 1.96
CA TYR A 6 -1.81 7.78 0.68
C TYR A 6 -1.15 8.49 -0.51
N PHE A 7 -1.33 7.92 -1.71
CA PHE A 7 -1.06 8.55 -2.99
C PHE A 7 -2.34 8.52 -3.83
N GLY A 8 -2.68 9.63 -4.48
CA GLY A 8 -3.86 9.75 -5.31
C GLY A 8 -3.54 10.39 -6.65
N GLU A 9 -3.99 9.77 -7.73
CA GLU A 9 -3.99 10.33 -9.07
C GLU A 9 -5.42 10.27 -9.63
N MET A 10 -5.85 11.33 -10.30
CA MET A 10 -7.14 11.39 -10.96
C MET A 10 -6.95 11.82 -12.41
N ARG A 11 -7.60 11.11 -13.33
CA ARG A 11 -7.57 11.46 -14.76
C ARG A 11 -8.87 11.08 -15.46
N VAL A 12 -9.13 11.78 -16.56
CA VAL A 12 -10.23 11.49 -17.47
C VAL A 12 -9.66 10.66 -18.62
N GLU A 13 -9.96 9.36 -18.65
CA GLU A 13 -9.46 8.43 -19.68
C GLU A 13 -10.21 8.59 -21.01
N ALA A 14 -11.51 8.87 -20.92
CA ALA A 14 -12.38 9.05 -22.08
C ALA A 14 -13.50 10.04 -21.74
N PRO A 15 -14.20 10.61 -22.74
CA PRO A 15 -15.36 11.46 -22.50
C PRO A 15 -16.40 10.76 -21.61
N GLY A 16 -16.59 11.27 -20.39
CA GLY A 16 -17.51 10.68 -19.42
C GLY A 16 -16.98 9.46 -18.68
N GLN A 17 -15.67 9.20 -18.67
CA GLN A 17 -15.01 8.22 -17.81
C GLN A 17 -13.96 8.91 -16.93
N LEU A 18 -14.23 8.98 -15.63
CA LEU A 18 -13.28 9.44 -14.61
C LEU A 18 -12.63 8.21 -13.98
N VAL A 19 -11.30 8.21 -13.89
CA VAL A 19 -10.53 7.17 -13.21
C VAL A 19 -9.69 7.78 -12.11
N ILE A 20 -9.74 7.18 -10.93
CA ILE A 20 -8.97 7.57 -9.74
C ILE A 20 -8.13 6.38 -9.32
N PHE A 21 -6.81 6.58 -9.27
CA PHE A 21 -5.88 5.64 -8.64
C PHE A 21 -5.63 6.13 -7.22
N LEU A 22 -5.95 5.30 -6.24
CA LEU A 22 -5.75 5.60 -4.83
C LEU A 22 -4.96 4.47 -4.18
N GLU A 23 -3.77 4.80 -3.70
CA GLU A 23 -2.97 3.93 -2.85
C GLU A 23 -3.07 4.41 -1.41
N THR A 24 -3.41 3.52 -0.47
CA THR A 24 -3.45 3.83 0.96
C THR A 24 -2.55 2.88 1.74
N PHE A 25 -1.91 3.39 2.78
CA PHE A 25 -1.00 2.62 3.62
C PHE A 25 -1.52 2.58 5.05
N ASN A 26 -1.72 1.38 5.57
CA ASN A 26 -2.11 1.12 6.95
C ASN A 26 -0.90 0.56 7.69
N TRP A 27 -0.31 1.39 8.54
CA TRP A 27 0.91 1.08 9.28
C TRP A 27 0.59 0.39 10.59
N SER A 28 1.15 -0.79 10.81
CA SER A 28 1.21 -1.39 12.14
C SER A 28 2.32 -0.74 12.95
N LEU A 29 1.99 -0.35 14.18
CA LEU A 29 2.94 0.13 15.19
C LEU A 29 3.28 -0.95 16.24
N GLU A 30 2.69 -2.13 16.09
CA GLU A 30 2.97 -3.28 16.95
C GLU A 30 4.01 -4.17 16.29
N ASP A 31 5.02 -4.57 17.08
CA ASP A 31 6.06 -5.48 16.63
C ASP A 31 5.46 -6.84 16.27
N GLY A 32 5.98 -7.48 15.22
CA GLY A 32 5.43 -8.73 14.70
C GLY A 32 4.11 -8.61 13.92
N THR A 33 3.49 -7.43 13.87
CA THR A 33 2.23 -7.21 13.14
C THR A 33 2.49 -6.55 11.78
N PRO A 34 1.93 -7.10 10.68
CA PRO A 34 2.21 -6.59 9.35
C PRO A 34 1.52 -5.27 9.06
N SER A 35 2.12 -4.46 8.19
CA SER A 35 1.46 -3.30 7.58
C SER A 35 0.80 -3.69 6.26
N TYR A 36 -0.18 -2.91 5.82
CA TYR A 36 -0.94 -3.14 4.60
C TYR A 36 -0.86 -1.97 3.64
N HIS A 37 -0.79 -2.26 2.35
CA HIS A 37 -0.82 -1.29 1.26
C HIS A 37 -1.95 -1.66 0.30
N VAL A 38 -2.97 -0.82 0.22
CA VAL A 38 -4.14 -1.05 -0.65
C VAL A 38 -4.01 -0.19 -1.88
N ARG A 39 -4.06 -0.79 -3.07
CA ARG A 39 -4.05 -0.06 -4.35
C ARG A 39 -5.42 -0.21 -5.01
N SER A 40 -6.09 0.90 -5.22
CA SER A 40 -7.45 0.96 -5.75
C SER A 40 -7.47 1.71 -7.08
N CYS A 41 -8.22 1.17 -8.03
CA CYS A 41 -8.69 1.83 -9.24
C CYS A 41 -10.20 2.04 -9.11
N ILE A 42 -10.62 3.30 -9.05
CA ILE A 42 -12.01 3.72 -8.96
C ILE A 42 -12.40 4.33 -10.30
N GLU A 43 -13.36 3.73 -10.98
CA GLU A 43 -13.84 4.16 -12.29
C GLU A 43 -15.29 4.61 -12.19
N PHE A 44 -15.55 5.85 -12.59
CA PHE A 44 -16.89 6.39 -12.72
C PHE A 44 -17.21 6.66 -14.19
N HIS A 45 -18.34 6.11 -14.65
CA HIS A 45 -18.86 6.32 -15.99
C HIS A 45 -20.12 7.19 -15.95
N ARG A 46 -20.27 8.06 -16.96
CA ARG A 46 -21.42 8.96 -17.13
C ARG A 46 -22.77 8.26 -17.18
N ASN A 47 -22.80 6.96 -17.51
CA ASN A 47 -24.00 6.14 -17.46
C ASN A 47 -24.42 5.72 -16.03
N GLY A 48 -23.81 6.29 -14.99
CA GLY A 48 -24.14 6.01 -13.59
C GLY A 48 -23.50 4.73 -13.04
N ARG A 49 -22.54 4.14 -13.75
CA ARG A 49 -21.75 2.99 -13.28
C ARG A 49 -20.53 3.47 -12.51
N LEU A 50 -20.35 2.95 -11.31
CA LEU A 50 -19.16 3.10 -10.48
C LEU A 50 -18.55 1.70 -10.26
N SER A 51 -17.27 1.53 -10.53
CA SER A 51 -16.54 0.31 -10.16
C SER A 51 -15.31 0.67 -9.35
N VAL A 52 -15.02 -0.15 -8.35
CA VAL A 52 -13.81 -0.09 -7.56
C VAL A 52 -13.14 -1.45 -7.66
N SER A 53 -11.88 -1.49 -8.08
CA SER A 53 -11.10 -2.71 -8.14
C SER A 53 -9.71 -2.47 -7.60
N GLY A 54 -9.03 -3.51 -7.15
CA GLY A 54 -7.71 -3.32 -6.58
C GLY A 54 -7.11 -4.57 -5.97
N ASP A 55 -5.97 -4.35 -5.33
CA ASP A 55 -5.28 -5.34 -4.53
C ASP A 55 -4.84 -4.79 -3.17
N ILE A 56 -4.60 -5.73 -2.27
CA ILE A 56 -4.10 -5.51 -0.92
C ILE A 56 -2.75 -6.22 -0.87
N LEU A 57 -1.73 -5.47 -0.49
CA LEU A 57 -0.40 -5.98 -0.24
C LEU A 57 -0.10 -5.95 1.25
N VAL A 58 0.74 -6.86 1.70
CA VAL A 58 1.16 -7.01 3.11
C VAL A 58 2.67 -7.00 3.20
N THR A 59 3.24 -6.44 4.27
CA THR A 59 4.70 -6.44 4.46
C THR A 59 5.23 -7.86 4.61
N THR A 60 6.33 -8.17 3.92
CA THR A 60 6.98 -9.51 3.97
C THR A 60 7.97 -9.68 5.12
N GLY A 61 8.39 -8.57 5.76
CA GLY A 61 9.25 -8.58 6.94
C GLY A 61 8.47 -8.77 8.23
N SER A 62 9.13 -9.31 9.26
CA SER A 62 8.55 -9.56 10.58
C SER A 62 8.12 -8.29 11.33
N SER A 63 8.80 -7.16 11.08
CA SER A 63 8.41 -5.86 11.61
C SER A 63 8.59 -4.77 10.56
N THR A 64 7.59 -3.87 10.48
CA THR A 64 7.61 -2.76 9.51
C THR A 64 8.55 -1.65 9.97
N PHE A 65 8.59 -1.40 11.28
CA PHE A 65 9.38 -0.38 11.96
C PHE A 65 10.13 -1.01 13.12
N THR A 66 11.33 -0.53 13.41
CA THR A 66 12.05 -0.95 14.63
C THR A 66 11.46 -0.32 15.89
N ALA A 67 11.76 -0.87 17.06
CA ALA A 67 11.34 -0.33 18.36
C ALA A 67 11.72 1.15 18.53
N GLU A 68 12.86 1.55 17.97
CA GLU A 68 13.35 2.94 17.99
C GLU A 68 12.61 3.85 17.00
N GLU A 69 12.08 3.31 15.90
CA GLU A 69 11.35 4.08 14.88
C GLU A 69 9.89 4.30 15.29
N ILE A 70 9.25 3.33 15.96
CA ILE A 70 7.82 3.33 16.33
C ILE A 70 7.34 4.66 16.93
N PRO A 71 8.03 5.28 17.92
CA PRO A 71 7.60 6.54 18.52
C PRO A 71 7.49 7.71 17.52
N TYR A 72 8.25 7.66 16.43
CA TYR A 72 8.37 8.75 15.46
C TYR A 72 7.58 8.49 14.16
N VAL A 73 6.92 7.34 14.02
CA VAL A 73 6.19 6.98 12.78
C VAL A 73 5.11 8.02 12.45
N GLY A 74 4.46 8.63 13.44
CA GLY A 74 3.47 9.69 13.20
C GLY A 74 4.06 10.92 12.48
N GLU A 75 5.32 11.23 12.78
CA GLU A 75 6.05 12.40 12.26
C GLU A 75 6.72 12.12 10.91
N MET A 76 6.95 10.84 10.59
CA MET A 76 7.58 10.43 9.34
C MET A 76 6.74 10.80 8.10
N THR A 77 7.44 11.22 7.05
CA THR A 77 6.85 11.34 5.71
C THR A 77 6.51 9.96 5.15
N LEU A 78 5.51 9.88 4.26
CA LEU A 78 5.16 8.63 3.59
C LEU A 78 6.36 8.00 2.88
N ARG A 79 7.20 8.82 2.25
CA ARG A 79 8.46 8.38 1.62
C ARG A 79 9.40 7.72 2.63
N ALA A 80 9.55 8.31 3.82
CA ALA A 80 10.38 7.74 4.88
C ALA A 80 9.83 6.41 5.38
N LYS A 81 8.52 6.30 5.60
CA LYS A 81 7.86 5.06 6.04
C LYS A 81 8.06 3.92 5.04
N ARG A 82 7.84 4.18 3.75
CA ARG A 82 8.09 3.21 2.67
C ARG A 82 9.54 2.74 2.64
N LYS A 83 10.50 3.65 2.84
CA LYS A 83 11.92 3.32 2.92
C LYS A 83 12.24 2.43 4.14
N SER A 84 11.57 2.63 5.27
CA SER A 84 11.72 1.73 6.43
C SER A 84 11.21 0.32 6.13
N VAL A 85 10.10 0.18 5.40
CA VAL A 85 9.61 -1.15 4.94
C VAL A 85 10.62 -1.84 4.03
N GLU A 86 11.16 -1.12 3.03
CA GLU A 86 12.20 -1.64 2.13
C GLU A 86 13.42 -2.15 2.91
N LYS A 87 13.88 -1.37 3.90
CA LYS A 87 14.99 -1.76 4.78
C LYS A 87 14.64 -2.95 5.68
N GLY A 88 13.44 -2.96 6.26
CA GLY A 88 12.96 -4.05 7.12
C GLY A 88 12.91 -5.38 6.39
N SER A 89 12.37 -5.37 5.16
CA SER A 89 12.34 -6.55 4.29
C SER A 89 13.76 -7.04 3.95
N ALA A 90 14.68 -6.13 3.60
CA ALA A 90 16.08 -6.49 3.33
C ALA A 90 16.79 -7.10 4.56
N ARG A 91 16.52 -6.59 5.76
CA ARG A 91 17.07 -7.14 7.02
C ARG A 91 16.56 -8.56 7.29
N GLY A 92 15.25 -8.79 7.18
CA GLY A 92 14.65 -10.11 7.37
C GLY A 92 15.18 -11.13 6.37
N TYR A 93 15.37 -10.71 5.11
CA TYR A 93 15.93 -11.55 4.06
C TYR A 93 17.38 -11.99 4.35
N HIS A 94 18.23 -11.07 4.84
CA HIS A 94 19.60 -11.41 5.23
C HIS A 94 19.69 -12.28 6.49
N ALA A 95 18.78 -12.10 7.46
CA ALA A 95 18.72 -12.93 8.66
C ALA A 95 18.29 -14.38 8.37
N ALA A 96 17.47 -14.59 7.32
CA ALA A 96 17.00 -15.90 6.89
C ALA A 96 18.03 -16.74 6.08
N GLY A 97 19.26 -16.22 5.89
CA GLY A 97 20.32 -16.94 5.17
C GLY A 97 20.07 -17.13 3.67
N ALA A 98 19.17 -16.33 3.09
CA ALA A 98 18.74 -16.49 1.70
C ALA A 98 19.81 -15.97 0.70
N PRO A 99 19.89 -16.55 -0.53
CA PRO A 99 20.88 -16.17 -1.54
C PRO A 99 20.77 -14.68 -1.89
N LYS A 100 21.91 -13.98 -2.02
CA LYS A 100 21.97 -12.53 -2.30
C LYS A 100 21.31 -12.11 -3.63
N ASP A 101 21.01 -13.06 -4.51
CA ASP A 101 20.59 -12.79 -5.89
C ASP A 101 19.07 -12.78 -6.11
N ILE A 102 18.24 -13.03 -5.07
CA ILE A 102 16.78 -12.94 -5.21
C ILE A 102 16.32 -11.53 -4.83
N PRO A 103 15.55 -10.84 -5.68
CA PRO A 103 14.98 -9.54 -5.36
C PRO A 103 14.09 -9.63 -4.12
N VAL A 104 14.45 -8.88 -3.08
CA VAL A 104 13.64 -8.76 -1.87
C VAL A 104 12.44 -7.88 -2.17
N THR A 105 11.25 -8.47 -2.16
CA THR A 105 10.01 -7.72 -2.38
C THR A 105 9.42 -7.30 -1.02
N PRO A 106 9.37 -6.00 -0.70
CA PRO A 106 8.90 -5.52 0.61
C PRO A 106 7.40 -5.75 0.87
N TRP A 107 6.65 -6.00 -0.19
CA TRP A 107 5.21 -6.17 -0.20
C TRP A 107 4.83 -7.48 -0.90
N GLY A 108 4.14 -8.37 -0.21
CA GLY A 108 3.56 -9.60 -0.75
C GLY A 108 2.08 -9.42 -1.06
N GLU A 109 1.54 -10.21 -1.98
CA GLU A 109 0.10 -10.22 -2.26
C GLU A 109 -0.68 -10.78 -1.06
N TYR A 110 -1.67 -10.02 -0.57
CA TYR A 110 -2.60 -10.47 0.48
C TYR A 110 -3.97 -10.82 -0.09
N GLY A 111 -4.45 -10.05 -1.07
CA GLY A 111 -5.72 -10.33 -1.71
C GLY A 111 -6.10 -9.30 -2.76
N ARG A 112 -7.23 -9.55 -3.42
CA ARG A 112 -7.78 -8.70 -4.49
C ARG A 112 -9.25 -8.46 -4.26
N PHE A 113 -9.75 -7.31 -4.70
CA PHE A 113 -11.15 -6.94 -4.54
C PHE A 113 -11.74 -6.30 -5.79
N ARG A 114 -13.06 -6.43 -5.91
CA ARG A 114 -13.85 -5.78 -6.94
C ARG A 114 -15.26 -5.51 -6.43
N LEU A 115 -15.69 -4.25 -6.50
CA LEU A 115 -17.03 -3.80 -6.17
C LEU A 115 -17.59 -3.03 -7.36
N CYS A 116 -18.86 -3.24 -7.68
CA CYS A 116 -19.55 -2.56 -8.76
C CYS A 116 -20.89 -2.02 -8.25
N TYR A 117 -21.16 -0.76 -8.56
CA TYR A 117 -22.42 -0.09 -8.33
C TYR A 117 -22.98 0.44 -9.66
N ARG A 118 -24.29 0.32 -9.84
CA ARG A 118 -25.00 0.89 -10.97
C ARG A 118 -26.23 1.58 -10.43
N LYS A 119 -26.35 2.89 -10.69
CA LYS A 119 -27.58 3.62 -10.39
C LYS A 119 -28.71 3.06 -11.26
N VAL A 120 -29.77 2.59 -10.64
CA VAL A 120 -31.03 2.16 -11.28
C VAL A 120 -31.87 3.39 -11.57
#